data_AF-A0A7M3Y4I7-F1
#
_entry.id   AF-A0A7M3Y4I7-F1
#
_cell.length_a   1.000
_cell.length_b   1.000
_cell.length_c   1.000
_cell.angle_alpha   90.00
_cell.angle_beta   90.00
_cell.angle_gamma   90.00
#
_symmetry.space_group_name_H-M   'P 1'
#
loop_
_entity.id
_entity.type
_entity.pdbx_description
1 polymer ?
#
loop_
_entity_poly.entity_id
_entity_poly.type
_entity_poly.pdbx_seq_one_letter_code
_entity_poly.pdbx_strand_id
1 'polypeptide(L)'
;QSTGEDTTDEMSGKVQILNVFVNDGAASYEIYFRLAAGSDDTSDTDILWQVSCDDGAGTFQYIANNFGDASGGSVIDLGDNAAADTDDVEAGTAYRYTLEATDGAGNDCSPDALFAANVKATLYIHVVGGGTTYDILKVNDASEGAVVV
;
A
#
# COMPACT_ATOMS: atom_id res chain seq x y z
N GLN A 1 7.87 17.37 -28.49
CA GLN A 1 8.73 17.03 -27.34
C GLN A 1 7.96 16.31 -26.23
N SER A 2 6.75 15.79 -26.48
CA SER A 2 5.95 15.02 -25.49
C SER A 2 6.71 13.86 -24.86
N THR A 3 7.39 13.04 -25.68
CA THR A 3 8.08 11.85 -25.18
C THR A 3 9.25 12.13 -24.24
N GLY A 4 9.76 13.37 -24.18
CA GLY A 4 10.83 13.73 -23.24
C GLY A 4 10.31 14.08 -21.86
N GLU A 5 9.17 14.78 -21.81
CA GLU A 5 8.43 15.09 -20.57
C GLU A 5 7.78 13.80 -20.04
N ASP A 6 7.11 13.02 -20.92
CA ASP A 6 6.53 11.72 -20.56
C ASP A 6 7.59 10.76 -19.97
N THR A 7 8.79 10.67 -20.54
CA THR A 7 9.85 9.81 -19.95
C THR A 7 10.40 10.34 -18.63
N THR A 8 10.33 11.66 -18.41
CA THR A 8 10.81 12.25 -17.16
C THR A 8 9.80 11.99 -16.05
N ASP A 9 8.51 12.16 -16.35
CA ASP A 9 7.40 11.93 -15.40
C ASP A 9 7.29 10.43 -15.05
N GLU A 10 7.40 9.54 -16.03
CA GLU A 10 7.43 8.08 -15.85
C GLU A 10 8.64 7.60 -15.00
N MET A 11 9.69 8.43 -14.91
CA MET A 11 10.83 8.18 -14.01
C MET A 11 10.74 8.94 -12.69
N SER A 12 9.83 9.90 -12.56
CA SER A 12 9.73 10.81 -11.41
C SER A 12 8.75 10.32 -10.36
N GLY A 13 7.56 9.86 -10.75
CA GLY A 13 6.54 9.40 -9.81
C GLY A 13 6.94 8.08 -9.13
N LYS A 14 7.36 8.08 -7.86
CA LYS A 14 7.68 6.82 -7.16
C LYS A 14 7.23 6.85 -5.71
N VAL A 15 6.48 5.82 -5.30
CA VAL A 15 6.18 5.58 -3.88
C VAL A 15 7.36 4.91 -3.18
N GLN A 16 7.71 5.43 -2.01
CA GLN A 16 8.61 4.80 -1.05
C GLN A 16 7.79 4.29 0.13
N ILE A 17 7.80 2.98 0.35
CA ILE A 17 7.23 2.35 1.54
C ILE A 17 8.23 2.58 2.69
N LEU A 18 7.76 3.20 3.77
CA LEU A 18 8.57 3.51 4.95
C LEU A 18 8.53 2.35 5.94
N ASN A 19 7.33 1.93 6.34
CA ASN A 19 7.07 0.82 7.25
C ASN A 19 5.66 0.26 7.01
N VAL A 20 5.44 -1.00 7.38
CA VAL A 20 4.12 -1.65 7.39
C VAL A 20 3.87 -2.26 8.77
N PHE A 21 2.66 -2.07 9.30
CA PHE A 21 2.24 -2.60 10.59
C PHE A 21 0.95 -3.40 10.47
N VAL A 22 0.73 -4.30 11.42
CA VAL A 22 -0.55 -4.97 11.63
C VAL A 22 -1.54 -3.99 12.24
N ASN A 23 -2.75 -3.91 11.70
CA ASN A 23 -3.82 -3.01 12.14
C ASN A 23 -5.13 -3.78 12.37
N ASP A 24 -6.10 -3.13 13.01
CA ASP A 24 -7.47 -3.63 13.26
C ASP A 24 -7.51 -5.09 13.76
N GLY A 25 -6.73 -5.38 14.81
CA GLY A 25 -6.66 -6.73 15.37
C GLY A 25 -6.21 -7.83 14.39
N ALA A 26 -5.35 -7.47 13.41
CA ALA A 26 -4.83 -8.31 12.32
C ALA A 26 -5.76 -8.54 11.13
N ALA A 27 -6.83 -7.75 10.99
CA ALA A 27 -7.64 -7.74 9.77
C ALA A 27 -6.95 -7.00 8.61
N SER A 28 -6.14 -5.97 8.92
CA SER A 28 -5.58 -5.08 7.91
C SER A 28 -4.14 -4.66 8.17
N TYR A 29 -3.53 -4.03 7.17
CA TYR A 29 -2.20 -3.43 7.29
C TYR A 29 -2.31 -1.92 7.43
N GLU A 30 -1.46 -1.29 8.23
CA GLU A 30 -1.24 0.15 8.19
C GLU A 30 0.10 0.41 7.49
N ILE A 31 0.05 1.06 6.33
CA ILE A 31 1.22 1.33 5.49
C ILE A 31 1.60 2.78 5.64
N TYR A 32 2.84 3.02 6.04
CA TYR A 32 3.44 4.34 6.04
C TYR A 32 4.23 4.50 4.75
N PHE A 33 3.94 5.54 3.99
CA PHE A 33 4.55 5.76 2.69
C PHE A 33 4.78 7.24 2.43
N ARG A 34 5.53 7.54 1.36
CA ARG A 34 5.64 8.87 0.78
C ARG A 34 5.92 8.78 -0.71
N LEU A 35 5.55 9.80 -1.46
CA LEU A 35 6.09 9.99 -2.80
C LEU A 35 7.54 10.49 -2.71
N ALA A 36 8.39 10.02 -3.63
CA ALA A 36 9.78 10.43 -3.71
C ALA A 36 9.88 11.94 -3.94
N ALA A 37 10.91 12.56 -3.35
CA ALA A 37 11.15 13.99 -3.54
C ALA A 37 11.43 14.27 -5.03
N GLY A 38 10.66 15.20 -5.62
CA GLY A 38 10.72 15.53 -7.03
C GLY A 38 9.67 14.83 -7.91
N SER A 39 8.87 13.91 -7.35
CA SER A 39 7.61 13.47 -7.99
C SER A 39 6.67 14.66 -8.14
N ASP A 40 5.70 14.53 -9.05
CA ASP A 40 4.52 15.38 -9.02
C ASP A 40 3.51 14.87 -7.99
N ASP A 41 2.62 15.75 -7.56
CA ASP A 41 1.50 15.40 -6.67
C ASP A 41 0.59 14.38 -7.38
N THR A 42 0.11 13.40 -6.64
CA THR A 42 -0.62 12.25 -7.19
C THR A 42 -1.93 12.06 -6.43
N SER A 43 -3.03 11.90 -7.17
CA SER A 43 -4.31 11.51 -6.55
C SER A 43 -4.22 10.12 -5.94
N ASP A 44 -4.86 9.93 -4.80
CA ASP A 44 -5.05 8.63 -4.15
C ASP A 44 -5.60 7.54 -5.10
N THR A 45 -6.51 7.89 -6.00
CA THR A 45 -7.07 6.98 -7.01
C THR A 45 -6.07 6.55 -8.08
N ASP A 46 -5.02 7.32 -8.29
CA ASP A 46 -3.90 7.04 -9.20
C ASP A 46 -2.76 6.27 -8.52
N ILE A 47 -2.89 5.96 -7.22
CA ILE A 47 -2.00 5.06 -6.48
C ILE A 47 -2.69 3.71 -6.30
N LEU A 48 -2.30 2.76 -7.14
CA LEU A 48 -2.84 1.40 -7.16
C LEU A 48 -1.97 0.49 -6.29
N TRP A 49 -2.58 -0.46 -5.60
CA TRP A 49 -1.88 -1.51 -4.88
C TRP A 49 -2.38 -2.89 -5.27
N GLN A 50 -1.51 -3.87 -5.14
CA GLN A 50 -1.83 -5.28 -5.33
C GLN A 50 -1.08 -6.12 -4.31
N VAL A 51 -1.80 -6.91 -3.53
CA VAL A 51 -1.25 -7.92 -2.63
C VAL A 51 -1.48 -9.29 -3.24
N SER A 52 -0.46 -10.13 -3.16
CA SER A 52 -0.53 -11.49 -3.64
C SER A 52 0.10 -12.46 -2.63
N CYS A 53 -0.58 -13.57 -2.35
CA CYS A 53 -0.17 -14.51 -1.32
C CYS A 53 -0.65 -15.94 -1.60
N ASP A 54 -0.14 -16.89 -0.82
CA ASP A 54 -0.69 -18.23 -0.68
C ASP A 54 -1.10 -18.36 0.80
N ASP A 55 -2.39 -18.29 1.09
CA ASP A 55 -2.95 -18.39 2.45
C ASP A 55 -2.88 -19.83 3.03
N GLY A 56 -2.21 -20.75 2.34
CA GLY A 56 -2.13 -22.16 2.74
C GLY A 56 -3.35 -22.98 2.35
N ALA A 57 -4.36 -22.40 1.69
CA ALA A 57 -5.51 -23.11 1.12
C ALA A 57 -5.18 -23.78 -0.23
N GLY A 58 -3.96 -23.61 -0.75
CA GLY A 58 -3.46 -24.28 -1.95
C GLY A 58 -3.82 -23.58 -3.26
N THR A 59 -4.35 -22.36 -3.20
CA THR A 59 -4.58 -21.47 -4.34
C THR A 59 -3.93 -20.13 -4.08
N PHE A 60 -3.21 -19.62 -5.08
CA PHE A 60 -2.60 -18.30 -4.99
C PHE A 60 -3.67 -17.22 -5.15
N GLN A 61 -3.66 -16.26 -4.24
CA GLN A 61 -4.62 -15.18 -4.14
C GLN A 61 -4.03 -13.87 -4.65
N TYR A 62 -4.88 -13.04 -5.26
CA TYR A 62 -4.52 -11.74 -5.80
C TYR A 62 -5.63 -10.76 -5.45
N ILE A 63 -5.27 -9.71 -4.71
CA ILE A 63 -6.19 -8.69 -4.23
C ILE A 63 -5.59 -7.35 -4.62
N ALA A 64 -6.37 -6.48 -5.26
CA ALA A 64 -5.90 -5.20 -5.76
C ALA A 64 -6.96 -4.13 -5.60
N ASN A 65 -6.51 -2.91 -5.31
CA ASN A 65 -7.36 -1.73 -5.23
C ASN A 65 -6.52 -0.45 -5.42
N ASN A 66 -7.10 0.71 -5.14
CA ASN A 66 -6.39 2.00 -5.10
C ASN A 66 -6.52 2.65 -3.70
N PHE A 67 -5.84 3.77 -3.47
CA PHE A 67 -5.86 4.46 -2.17
C PHE A 67 -7.10 5.35 -1.95
N GLY A 68 -7.89 5.62 -2.99
CA GLY A 68 -9.16 6.33 -2.88
C GLY A 68 -10.37 5.43 -2.67
N ASP A 69 -10.17 4.13 -2.50
CA ASP A 69 -11.27 3.20 -2.23
C ASP A 69 -11.67 3.21 -0.76
N ALA A 70 -12.97 3.45 -0.50
CA ALA A 70 -13.51 3.57 0.84
C ALA A 70 -13.38 2.29 1.69
N SER A 71 -13.09 1.13 1.09
CA SER A 71 -12.89 -0.12 1.82
C SER A 71 -11.56 -0.12 2.58
N GLY A 72 -10.50 0.52 2.06
CA GLY A 72 -9.22 0.71 2.76
C GLY A 72 -9.13 2.00 3.60
N GLY A 73 -10.21 2.77 3.65
CA GLY A 73 -10.21 4.07 4.30
C GLY A 73 -9.54 5.16 3.46
N SER A 74 -9.21 6.29 4.10
CA SER A 74 -8.64 7.47 3.45
C SER A 74 -7.13 7.54 3.66
N VAL A 75 -6.42 8.17 2.72
CA VAL A 75 -5.03 8.56 2.93
C VAL A 75 -4.98 9.64 4.00
N ILE A 76 -4.15 9.44 5.02
CA ILE A 76 -4.01 10.37 6.14
C ILE A 76 -2.65 11.07 6.07
N ASP A 77 -2.67 12.41 6.05
CA ASP A 77 -1.46 13.23 6.11
C ASP A 77 -0.76 13.12 7.48
N LEU A 78 0.56 12.93 7.48
CA LEU A 78 1.41 12.94 8.68
C LEU A 78 2.38 14.14 8.73
N GLY A 79 2.31 15.03 7.74
CA GLY A 79 3.08 16.26 7.60
C GLY A 79 2.40 17.47 8.24
N ASP A 80 2.35 18.57 7.48
CA ASP A 80 1.96 19.89 8.00
C ASP A 80 0.46 19.98 8.35
N ASN A 81 -0.40 19.15 7.73
CA ASN A 81 -1.82 18.99 8.05
C ASN A 81 -2.10 17.64 8.74
N ALA A 82 -1.23 17.25 9.69
CA ALA A 82 -1.28 15.97 10.37
C ALA A 82 -2.70 15.54 10.81
N ALA A 83 -3.05 14.30 10.47
CA ALA A 83 -4.30 13.60 10.76
C ALA A 83 -5.54 14.04 9.97
N ALA A 84 -5.38 14.81 8.88
CA ALA A 84 -6.46 15.05 7.92
C ALA A 84 -6.49 13.99 6.82
N ASP A 85 -7.70 13.60 6.42
CA ASP A 85 -7.92 12.84 5.19
C ASP A 85 -7.57 13.72 3.99
N THR A 86 -6.94 13.14 2.97
CA THR A 86 -6.63 13.82 1.70
C THR A 86 -6.82 12.87 0.52
N ASP A 87 -7.27 13.43 -0.60
CA ASP A 87 -7.38 12.73 -1.87
C ASP A 87 -6.15 12.98 -2.77
N ASP A 88 -5.23 13.83 -2.31
CA ASP A 88 -4.02 14.25 -3.02
C ASP A 88 -2.78 14.03 -2.15
N VAL A 89 -1.79 13.37 -2.72
CA VAL A 89 -0.54 12.97 -2.07
C VAL A 89 0.58 13.84 -2.61
N GLU A 90 1.12 14.71 -1.75
CA GLU A 90 2.20 15.64 -2.11
C GLU A 90 3.57 14.94 -2.09
N ALA A 91 4.42 15.31 -3.04
CA ALA A 91 5.78 14.80 -3.10
C ALA A 91 6.62 15.15 -1.86
N GLY A 92 7.23 14.14 -1.24
CA GLY A 92 8.10 14.31 -0.07
C GLY A 92 7.38 14.36 1.28
N THR A 93 6.05 14.46 1.30
CA THR A 93 5.22 14.37 2.51
C THR A 93 4.96 12.91 2.89
N ALA A 94 4.92 12.63 4.19
CA ALA A 94 4.65 11.29 4.71
C ALA A 94 3.16 11.11 4.95
N TYR A 95 2.64 9.94 4.57
CA TYR A 95 1.25 9.56 4.70
C TYR A 95 1.12 8.19 5.32
N ARG A 96 -0.08 7.87 5.81
CA ARG A 96 -0.48 6.49 6.12
C ARG A 96 -1.76 6.11 5.38
N TYR A 97 -1.91 4.83 5.13
CA TYR A 97 -3.08 4.23 4.49
C TYR A 97 -3.35 2.85 5.09
N THR A 98 -4.63 2.57 5.36
CA THR A 98 -5.05 1.24 5.82
C THR A 98 -5.31 0.34 4.61
N LEU A 99 -4.56 -0.74 4.48
CA LEU A 99 -4.72 -1.69 3.40
C LEU A 99 -5.49 -2.92 3.89
N GLU A 100 -6.73 -3.04 3.43
CA GLU A 100 -7.58 -4.22 3.59
C GLU A 100 -7.23 -5.26 2.52
N ALA A 101 -6.41 -6.25 2.90
CA ALA A 101 -5.96 -7.29 1.98
C ALA A 101 -6.91 -8.49 1.93
N THR A 102 -8.21 -8.22 1.89
CA THR A 102 -9.27 -9.25 1.85
C THR A 102 -10.37 -8.79 0.89
N ASP A 103 -10.93 -9.70 0.09
CA ASP A 103 -12.00 -9.35 -0.87
C ASP A 103 -13.41 -9.72 -0.38
N GLY A 104 -13.51 -10.33 0.81
CA GLY A 104 -14.78 -10.83 1.37
C GLY A 104 -15.45 -11.94 0.56
N ALA A 105 -14.84 -12.39 -0.54
CA ALA A 105 -15.31 -13.42 -1.46
C ALA A 105 -14.46 -14.70 -1.39
N GLY A 106 -13.50 -14.75 -0.47
CA GLY A 106 -12.70 -15.92 -0.14
C GLY A 106 -11.20 -15.79 -0.44
N ASN A 107 -10.75 -14.67 -1.01
CA ASN A 107 -9.33 -14.36 -1.09
C ASN A 107 -8.92 -13.52 0.11
N ASP A 108 -7.86 -13.94 0.80
CA ASP A 108 -7.46 -13.37 2.07
C ASP A 108 -5.94 -13.35 2.28
N CYS A 109 -5.34 -12.18 2.07
CA CYS A 109 -3.93 -11.89 2.35
C CYS A 109 -3.76 -10.98 3.57
N SER A 110 -4.78 -10.89 4.43
CA SER A 110 -4.76 -10.18 5.70
C SER A 110 -3.66 -10.70 6.65
N PRO A 111 -3.24 -9.90 7.63
CA PRO A 111 -2.17 -10.30 8.53
C PRO A 111 -2.45 -11.60 9.31
N ASP A 112 -3.68 -11.83 9.73
CA ASP A 112 -4.08 -13.04 10.45
C ASP A 112 -3.98 -14.31 9.58
N ALA A 113 -4.41 -14.26 8.32
CA ALA A 113 -4.28 -15.35 7.36
C ALA A 113 -2.80 -15.69 7.12
N LEU A 114 -1.96 -14.67 6.86
CA LEU A 114 -0.52 -14.89 6.62
C LEU A 114 0.21 -15.43 7.86
N PHE A 115 -0.17 -14.97 9.05
CA PHE A 115 0.39 -15.44 10.31
C PHE A 115 0.01 -16.90 10.58
N ALA A 116 -1.27 -17.25 10.43
CA ALA A 116 -1.78 -18.61 10.65
C ALA A 116 -1.16 -19.62 9.68
N ALA A 117 -1.03 -19.25 8.41
CA ALA A 117 -0.43 -20.09 7.37
C ALA A 117 1.12 -20.09 7.41
N ASN A 118 1.71 -19.16 8.15
CA ASN A 118 3.15 -18.92 8.21
C ASN A 118 3.80 -18.69 6.82
N VAL A 119 3.09 -17.99 5.94
CA VAL A 119 3.52 -17.66 4.58
C VAL A 119 3.97 -16.20 4.47
N LYS A 120 4.31 -15.77 3.24
CA LYS A 120 4.64 -14.39 2.90
C LYS A 120 3.68 -13.89 1.83
N ALA A 121 3.38 -12.60 1.84
CA ALA A 121 2.73 -11.94 0.73
C ALA A 121 3.72 -11.03 -0.01
N THR A 122 3.41 -10.71 -1.25
CA THR A 122 4.10 -9.66 -2.01
C THR A 122 3.13 -8.53 -2.26
N LEU A 123 3.49 -7.34 -1.80
CA LEU A 123 2.78 -6.09 -2.05
C LEU A 123 3.46 -5.36 -3.21
N TYR A 124 2.68 -4.93 -4.18
CA TYR A 124 3.07 -4.01 -5.22
C TYR A 124 2.29 -2.71 -5.06
N ILE A 125 2.95 -1.57 -5.24
CA ILE A 125 2.30 -0.26 -5.34
C ILE A 125 2.74 0.35 -6.67
N HIS A 126 1.75 0.75 -7.47
CA HIS A 126 1.91 1.33 -8.79
C HIS A 126 1.35 2.75 -8.77
N VAL A 127 2.13 3.70 -9.28
CA VAL A 127 1.66 5.06 -9.53
C VAL A 127 1.35 5.20 -11.01
N VAL A 128 0.16 5.67 -11.37
CA VAL A 128 -0.19 5.99 -12.76
C VAL A 128 0.72 7.12 -13.24
N GLY A 129 1.36 6.95 -14.40
CA GLY A 129 2.35 7.91 -14.89
C GLY A 129 3.69 7.87 -14.16
N GLY A 130 3.91 6.88 -13.29
CA GLY A 130 5.12 6.71 -12.50
C GLY A 130 5.60 5.26 -12.44
N GLY A 131 6.43 4.99 -11.44
CA GLY A 131 7.06 3.71 -11.18
C GLY A 131 6.23 2.77 -10.32
N THR A 132 6.73 1.54 -10.24
CA THR A 132 6.24 0.51 -9.33
C THR A 132 7.26 0.27 -8.23
N THR A 133 6.80 0.17 -6.99
CA THR A 133 7.58 -0.36 -5.88
C THR A 133 6.98 -1.68 -5.41
N TYR A 134 7.79 -2.53 -4.79
CA TYR A 134 7.31 -3.77 -4.19
C TYR A 134 7.92 -3.96 -2.81
N ASP A 135 7.19 -4.68 -1.97
CA ASP A 135 7.64 -5.13 -0.65
C ASP A 135 7.19 -6.57 -0.40
N ILE A 136 7.93 -7.30 0.44
CA ILE A 136 7.59 -8.67 0.84
C ILE A 136 7.13 -8.61 2.29
N LEU A 137 5.87 -8.97 2.52
CA LEU A 137 5.24 -8.92 3.82
C LEU A 137 5.36 -10.28 4.51
N LYS A 138 6.12 -10.35 5.61
CA LYS A 138 6.09 -11.47 6.55
C LYS A 138 5.55 -11.02 7.91
N VAL A 139 4.40 -11.57 8.29
CA VAL A 139 3.81 -11.36 9.61
C VAL A 139 4.41 -12.37 10.58
N ASN A 140 5.15 -11.87 11.58
CA ASN A 140 5.77 -12.70 12.63
C ASN A 140 5.02 -12.60 13.97
N ASP A 141 4.16 -11.59 14.12
CA ASP A 141 3.30 -11.34 15.27
C ASP A 141 2.02 -10.69 14.74
N ALA A 142 0.86 -11.28 15.06
CA ALA A 142 -0.46 -10.81 14.65
C ALA A 142 -1.08 -9.84 15.67
N SER A 143 -0.30 -9.35 16.64
CA SER A 143 -0.75 -8.29 17.55
C SER A 143 -0.85 -6.96 16.79
N GLU A 144 -1.89 -6.17 17.07
CA GLU A 144 -2.03 -4.83 16.50
C GLU A 144 -0.80 -3.95 16.85
N GLY A 145 -0.30 -3.22 15.86
CA GLY A 145 0.92 -2.42 15.95
C GLY A 145 2.22 -3.21 15.79
N ALA A 146 2.15 -4.55 15.60
CA ALA A 146 3.33 -5.34 15.27
C ALA A 146 3.89 -4.93 13.89
N VAL A 147 5.22 -4.91 13.79
CA VAL A 147 5.91 -4.60 12.52
C VAL A 147 5.88 -5.79 11.57
N VAL A 148 5.60 -5.51 10.31
CA VAL A 148 5.67 -6.48 9.20
C VAL A 148 7.01 -6.28 8.49
N VAL A 149 7.75 -7.37 8.24
CA VAL A 149 9.15 -7.36 7.72
C VAL A 149 9.40 -8.40 6.65
#